data_AF-A0AB35UGB9-F1
#
_entry.id   AF-A0AB35UGB9-F1
#
_cell.length_a   1.000
_cell.length_b   1.000
_cell.length_c   1.000
_cell.angle_alpha   90.00
_cell.angle_beta   90.00
_cell.angle_gamma   90.00
#
_symmetry.space_group_name_H-M   'P 1'
#
loop_
_entity.id
_entity.type
_entity.pdbx_description
1 polymer ?
#
loop_
_entity_poly.entity_id
_entity_poly.type
_entity_poly.pdbx_seq_one_letter_code
_entity_poly.pdbx_strand_id
1 'polypeptide(L)'
;MLLSTALPACAHRPADPPVAVPVAVAIERPLPPADLMMCAERPAGLPEDASLIAQIPTAIRAGIIRMARAFRTNADGKDRLVNWLAADSCPVPGKPIQ
;
A
#
# COMPACT_ATOMS: atom_id res chain seq x y z
N MET A 1 13.97 -76.16 -24.43
CA MET A 1 14.34 -74.72 -24.41
C MET A 1 13.09 -73.91 -24.12
N LEU A 2 12.93 -73.41 -22.89
CA LEU A 2 11.94 -72.38 -22.55
C LEU A 2 12.65 -71.45 -21.55
N LEU A 3 13.17 -70.33 -22.07
CA LEU A 3 13.71 -69.23 -21.29
C LEU A 3 12.54 -68.55 -20.58
N SER A 4 12.47 -68.66 -19.26
CA SER A 4 11.58 -67.81 -18.46
C SER A 4 12.31 -66.50 -18.15
N THR A 5 11.94 -65.43 -18.84
CA THR A 5 12.36 -64.06 -18.53
C THR A 5 11.68 -63.62 -17.24
N ALA A 6 12.41 -63.60 -16.12
CA ALA A 6 11.94 -62.99 -14.89
C ALA A 6 11.88 -61.46 -15.08
N LEU A 7 10.67 -60.90 -15.07
CA LEU A 7 10.47 -59.45 -15.06
C LEU A 7 10.91 -58.87 -13.70
N PRO A 8 11.65 -57.75 -13.65
CA PRO A 8 11.98 -57.08 -12.41
C PRO A 8 10.78 -56.24 -11.97
N ALA A 9 9.70 -56.90 -11.56
CA ALA A 9 8.47 -56.23 -11.13
C ALA A 9 8.32 -56.30 -9.60
N CYS A 10 9.29 -55.74 -8.86
CA CYS A 10 9.15 -55.39 -7.44
C CYS A 10 10.34 -54.51 -6.98
N ALA A 11 10.58 -53.38 -7.65
CA ALA A 11 11.39 -52.32 -7.03
C ALA A 11 10.48 -51.57 -6.04
N HIS A 12 10.67 -51.82 -4.73
CA HIS A 12 10.00 -51.08 -3.67
C HIS A 12 10.35 -49.59 -3.83
N ARG A 13 9.39 -48.75 -4.22
CA ARG A 13 9.60 -47.31 -4.23
C ARG A 13 9.66 -46.84 -2.77
N PRO A 14 10.72 -46.12 -2.34
CA PRO A 14 10.70 -45.48 -1.04
C PRO A 14 9.50 -44.53 -1.00
N ALA A 15 8.74 -44.58 0.10
CA ALA A 15 7.62 -43.67 0.30
C ALA A 15 8.13 -42.23 0.28
N ASP A 16 7.40 -41.35 -0.42
CA ASP A 16 7.71 -39.93 -0.40
C ASP A 16 7.68 -39.41 1.05
N PRO A 17 8.64 -38.58 1.46
CA PRO A 17 8.62 -37.99 2.79
C PRO A 17 7.34 -37.15 2.95
N PRO A 18 6.75 -37.11 4.16
CA PRO A 18 5.54 -36.33 4.39
C PRO A 18 5.81 -34.87 4.02
N VAL A 19 4.95 -34.32 3.16
CA VAL A 19 5.02 -32.92 2.73
C VAL A 19 4.87 -32.04 3.97
N ALA A 20 5.90 -31.22 4.25
CA ALA A 20 5.83 -30.25 5.33
C ALA A 20 4.70 -29.26 5.05
N VAL A 21 3.64 -29.30 5.86
CA VAL A 21 2.55 -28.33 5.78
C VAL A 21 3.01 -27.05 6.47
N PRO A 22 3.01 -25.89 5.79
CA PRO A 22 3.37 -24.64 6.44
C PRO A 22 2.38 -24.35 7.58
N VAL A 23 2.93 -24.16 8.79
CA VAL A 23 2.14 -23.75 9.96
C VAL A 23 2.08 -22.23 9.97
N ALA A 24 0.87 -21.68 9.88
CA ALA A 24 0.67 -20.24 10.07
C ALA A 24 0.89 -19.89 11.54
N VAL A 25 1.89 -19.06 11.82
CA VAL A 25 2.12 -18.47 13.14
C VAL A 25 1.36 -17.14 13.20
N ALA A 26 0.46 -16.99 14.17
CA ALA A 26 -0.20 -15.72 14.42
C ALA A 26 0.83 -14.72 14.93
N ILE A 27 1.11 -13.69 14.13
CA ILE A 27 1.92 -12.54 14.55
C ILE A 27 0.93 -11.42 14.86
N GLU A 28 0.96 -10.91 16.09
CA GLU A 28 0.22 -9.71 16.44
C GLU A 28 0.78 -8.55 15.63
N ARG A 29 -0.09 -7.85 14.88
CA ARG A 29 0.37 -6.82 13.97
C ARG A 29 0.86 -5.63 14.80
N PRO A 30 2.15 -5.25 14.70
CA PRO A 30 2.64 -4.10 15.44
C PRO A 30 1.87 -2.86 14.98
N LEU A 31 1.26 -2.15 15.94
CA LEU A 31 0.64 -0.86 15.69
C LEU A 31 1.75 0.15 15.39
N PRO A 32 1.64 0.96 14.33
CA PRO A 32 2.59 2.02 14.08
C PRO A 32 2.51 3.08 15.19
N PRO A 33 3.59 3.84 15.42
CA PRO A 33 3.59 5.00 16.30
C PRO A 33 2.40 5.94 16.05
N ALA A 34 1.91 6.59 17.12
CA ALA A 34 0.68 7.38 17.08
C ALA A 34 0.72 8.56 16.09
N ASP A 35 1.89 9.16 15.88
CA ASP A 35 2.13 10.24 14.92
C ASP A 35 1.93 9.78 13.45
N LEU A 36 2.22 8.51 13.17
CA LEU A 36 1.95 7.89 11.86
C LEU A 36 0.47 7.54 11.66
N MET A 37 -0.30 7.47 12.75
CA MET A 37 -1.74 7.22 12.73
C MET A 37 -2.58 8.50 12.61
N MET A 38 -1.96 9.67 12.59
CA MET A 38 -2.66 10.94 12.35
C MET A 38 -2.98 11.10 10.86
N CYS A 39 -4.15 11.64 10.54
CA CYS A 39 -4.46 12.04 9.16
C CYS A 39 -3.47 13.10 8.63
N ALA A 40 -3.46 13.27 7.32
CA ALA A 40 -2.65 14.28 6.67
C ALA A 40 -3.18 15.70 6.97
N GLU A 41 -2.27 16.59 7.35
CA GLU A 41 -2.57 18.01 7.46
C GLU A 41 -2.83 18.62 6.08
N ARG A 42 -3.84 19.47 5.99
CA ARG A 42 -4.19 20.21 4.77
C ARG A 42 -4.22 21.70 5.10
N PRO A 43 -3.07 22.38 5.02
CA PRO A 43 -3.01 23.81 5.30
C PRO A 43 -3.84 24.58 4.27
N ALA A 44 -4.29 25.78 4.66
CA ALA A 44 -4.93 26.70 3.73
C ALA A 44 -4.01 26.99 2.54
N GLY A 45 -4.62 27.08 1.36
CA GLY A 45 -3.91 27.44 0.13
C GLY A 45 -3.45 28.90 0.10
N LEU A 46 -2.81 29.28 -1.00
CA LEU A 46 -2.54 30.69 -1.28
C LEU A 46 -3.85 31.48 -1.41
N PRO A 47 -3.84 32.81 -1.13
CA PRO A 47 -5.00 33.65 -1.37
C PRO A 47 -5.49 33.55 -2.82
N GLU A 48 -6.80 33.50 -3.01
CA GLU A 48 -7.44 33.40 -4.33
C GLU A 48 -7.65 34.78 -5.00
N ASP A 49 -7.15 35.84 -4.38
CA ASP A 49 -7.24 37.20 -4.90
C ASP A 49 -6.53 37.32 -6.26
N ALA A 50 -7.29 37.66 -7.29
CA ALA A 50 -6.79 37.76 -8.66
C ALA A 50 -5.66 38.80 -8.82
N SER A 51 -5.70 39.90 -8.06
CA SER A 51 -4.68 40.95 -8.08
C SER A 51 -3.35 40.46 -7.49
N LEU A 52 -3.39 39.57 -6.51
CA LEU A 52 -2.19 38.92 -5.94
C LEU A 52 -1.67 37.83 -6.86
N ILE A 53 -2.55 37.01 -7.44
CA ILE A 53 -2.17 35.94 -8.37
C ILE A 53 -1.48 36.51 -9.62
N ALA A 54 -1.97 37.63 -10.15
CA ALA A 54 -1.40 38.30 -11.32
C ALA A 54 0.05 38.77 -11.12
N GLN A 55 0.49 38.96 -9.87
CA GLN A 55 1.87 39.36 -9.54
C GLN A 55 2.86 38.19 -9.57
N ILE A 56 2.38 36.95 -9.64
CA ILE A 56 3.24 35.76 -9.62
C ILE A 56 3.76 35.47 -11.04
N PRO A 57 5.08 35.47 -11.28
CA PRO A 57 5.62 35.11 -12.58
C PRO A 57 5.18 33.71 -13.02
N THR A 58 4.87 33.53 -14.31
CA THR A 58 4.30 32.27 -14.84
C THR A 58 5.10 31.02 -14.48
N ALA A 59 6.44 31.10 -14.54
CA ALA A 59 7.31 29.98 -14.20
C ALA A 59 7.23 29.61 -12.71
N ILE A 60 7.13 30.61 -11.82
CA ILE A 60 6.97 30.42 -10.38
C ILE A 60 5.59 29.84 -10.10
N ARG A 61 4.53 30.37 -10.71
CA ARG A 61 3.17 29.83 -10.58
C ARG A 61 3.11 28.35 -10.99
N ALA A 62 3.76 27.98 -12.09
CA ALA A 62 3.86 26.59 -12.51
C ALA A 62 4.61 25.72 -11.47
N GLY A 63 5.69 26.23 -10.88
CA GLY A 63 6.41 25.57 -9.78
C GLY A 63 5.52 25.33 -8.55
N ILE A 64 4.81 26.36 -8.10
CA ILE A 64 3.87 26.28 -6.96
C ILE A 64 2.79 25.22 -7.22
N ILE A 65 2.18 25.22 -8.42
CA ILE A 65 1.16 24.23 -8.78
C ILE A 65 1.73 22.81 -8.72
N ARG A 66 2.96 22.59 -9.20
CA ARG A 66 3.61 21.27 -9.11
C ARG A 66 3.83 20.83 -7.67
N MET A 67 4.32 21.73 -6.81
CA MET A 67 4.50 21.44 -5.38
C MET A 67 3.18 21.12 -4.69
N ALA A 68 2.14 21.93 -4.92
CA ALA A 68 0.81 21.70 -4.35
C ALA A 68 0.23 20.34 -4.75
N ARG A 69 0.43 19.93 -6.02
CA ARG A 69 0.01 18.60 -6.50
C ARG A 69 0.78 17.48 -5.81
N ALA A 70 2.10 17.62 -5.66
CA ALA A 70 2.92 16.63 -4.96
C ALA A 70 2.51 16.49 -3.49
N PHE A 71 2.27 17.61 -2.81
CA PHE A 71 1.77 17.61 -1.43
C PHE A 71 0.43 16.88 -1.32
N ARG A 72 -0.52 17.17 -2.22
CA ARG A 72 -1.82 16.46 -2.25
C ARG A 72 -1.63 14.95 -2.41
N THR A 73 -0.81 14.51 -3.35
CA THR A 73 -0.55 13.07 -3.56
C THR A 73 0.01 12.41 -2.30
N ASN A 74 0.92 13.08 -1.60
CA ASN A 74 1.48 12.55 -0.35
C ASN A 74 0.45 12.51 0.78
N ALA A 75 -0.36 13.57 0.93
CA ALA A 75 -1.44 13.63 1.92
C ALA A 75 -2.47 12.52 1.70
N ASP A 76 -2.92 12.32 0.46
CA ASP A 76 -3.88 11.27 0.11
C ASP A 76 -3.29 9.87 0.32
N GLY A 77 -1.98 9.71 0.13
CA GLY A 77 -1.26 8.47 0.45
C GLY A 77 -1.27 8.16 1.95
N LYS A 78 -0.96 9.16 2.80
CA LYS A 78 -0.99 9.00 4.27
C LYS A 78 -2.39 8.63 4.76
N ASP A 79 -3.41 9.35 4.32
CA ASP A 79 -4.80 9.08 4.72
C ASP A 79 -5.23 7.66 4.32
N ARG A 80 -4.80 7.19 3.14
CA ARG A 80 -5.08 5.82 2.71
C ARG A 80 -4.40 4.77 3.59
N LEU A 81 -3.16 5.01 4.01
CA LEU A 81 -2.45 4.11 4.92
C LEU A 81 -3.13 4.02 6.29
N VAL A 82 -3.56 5.16 6.83
CA VAL A 82 -4.33 5.19 8.09
C VAL A 82 -5.67 4.47 7.92
N ASN A 83 -6.40 4.77 6.84
CA ASN A 83 -7.69 4.13 6.55
C ASN A 83 -7.57 2.62 6.26
N TRP A 84 -6.40 2.13 5.84
CA TRP A 84 -6.16 0.69 5.71
C TRP A 84 -6.07 -0.03 7.06
N LEU A 85 -5.59 0.66 8.10
CA LEU A 85 -5.56 0.15 9.47
C LEU A 85 -6.88 0.38 10.22
N ALA A 86 -7.48 1.56 10.05
CA ALA A 86 -8.70 2.00 10.71
C ALA A 86 -9.62 2.66 9.68
N ALA A 87 -10.53 1.86 9.12
CA ALA A 87 -11.43 2.31 8.05
C ALA A 87 -12.22 3.58 8.43
N ASP A 88 -12.38 4.48 7.45
CA ASP A 88 -13.13 5.73 7.55
C ASP A 88 -12.67 6.71 8.66
N SER A 89 -11.45 6.55 9.19
CA SER A 89 -10.90 7.45 10.22
C SER A 89 -10.33 8.76 9.66
N CYS A 90 -9.89 8.76 8.40
CA CYS A 90 -9.36 9.94 7.69
C CYS A 90 -10.21 10.29 6.45
N PRO A 91 -10.19 11.56 6.00
CA PRO A 91 -10.93 12.00 4.82
C PRO A 91 -10.59 11.18 3.57
N VAL A 92 -11.61 10.87 2.76
CA VAL A 92 -11.43 10.18 1.47
C VAL A 92 -11.60 11.20 0.35
N PRO A 93 -10.66 11.29 -0.61
CA PRO A 93 -10.75 12.22 -1.73
C PRO A 93 -12.09 12.09 -2.47
N GLY A 94 -12.80 13.21 -2.64
CA GLY A 94 -14.08 13.26 -3.37
C GLY A 94 -15.33 12.94 -2.53
N LYS A 95 -15.19 12.58 -1.24
CA LYS A 95 -16.32 12.50 -0.31
C LYS A 95 -16.41 13.82 0.47
N PRO A 96 -17.51 14.59 0.34
CA PRO A 96 -17.68 15.80 1.15
C PRO A 96 -17.73 15.43 2.64
N ILE A 97 -17.10 16.25 3.46
CA ILE A 97 -17.18 16.18 4.92
C ILE A 97 -18.62 16.60 5.27
N GLN A 98 -19.41 15.67 5.83
CA GLN A 98 -20.73 15.99 6.40
C GLN A 98 -20.56 16.69 7.74
#